data_AF-D3S505-F1
#
_entry.id   AF-D3S505-F1
#
_cell.length_a   1.000
_cell.length_b   1.000
_cell.length_c   1.000
_cell.angle_alpha   90.00
_cell.angle_beta   90.00
_cell.angle_gamma   90.00
#
_symmetry.space_group_name_H-M   'P 1'
#
loop_
_entity.id
_entity.type
_entity.pdbx_description
1 polymer ?
#
loop_
_entity_poly.entity_id
_entity_poly.type
_entity_poly.pdbx_seq_one_letter_code
_entity_poly.pdbx_strand_id
1 'polypeptide(L)'
;MEGFKIAMKVVEEIGKKIKPLIGWEKADEVVKIGADGTPTKRIDVIAENMAINILEKFNGGILISEEIGLKVVGNDLDYIFVLDPIDGTYNALKSIPIYSTSIAVAKIKGEDKKLIRENINNVDWIKSFISNNYTINDLYVGIVKNLATEDLYYAIKGEGSFLEKDGEKIRIEAKDTKDLKEASVGLFVYGLSNDLLEFLKGRKVRRIRLFGSMALEMCYVVSGALDAYINVNENSRLCDIAGAYVICREGNVIITNKNGKPLNMKLHLMERTSLIVSNKYLHKKLIALFGNKWAIKPAKFGIVVREDKEEAINLAIEICKYLKDRNIPYCVEDFLRERVGGDRFDISTISHIIAIGGDGTILRASRLVNGETIPIIAVNMGKVGFLAEFYKEEIFEVIDKVIKGEYEIEKRSKLSCKIIKDNRVIKTPSALNEMVVITKNPAKILEFDVYVNDTFVENVRADGIIISTPTGSTAYSLSAGGPIVEPNVDCFIISPICPFKLSSRPLVVSGSNKIKLKLKLEKPALLVIDGSVEYEINKDDELIFEKSDSYAYFVKGQSFYDKLNRCFGIM
;
A
#
# COMPACT_ATOMS: atom_id res chain seq x y z
N MET A 1 17.27 -15.86 -29.83
CA MET A 1 18.56 -15.15 -29.60
C MET A 1 18.68 -13.80 -30.31
N GLU A 2 17.94 -13.52 -31.39
CA GLU A 2 18.12 -12.27 -32.16
C GLU A 2 17.81 -11.00 -31.35
N GLY A 3 16.68 -10.94 -30.62
CA GLY A 3 16.38 -9.78 -29.76
C GLY A 3 17.47 -9.47 -28.71
N PHE A 4 18.16 -10.50 -28.18
CA PHE A 4 19.31 -10.30 -27.29
C PHE A 4 20.50 -9.64 -28.01
N LYS A 5 20.82 -10.09 -29.23
CA LYS A 5 21.92 -9.50 -30.03
C LYS A 5 21.65 -8.03 -30.36
N ILE A 6 20.41 -7.70 -30.70
CA ILE A 6 19.99 -6.32 -30.99
C ILE A 6 20.13 -5.47 -29.71
N ALA A 7 19.59 -5.93 -28.59
CA ALA A 7 19.65 -5.20 -27.33
C ALA A 7 21.09 -5.01 -26.81
N MET A 8 21.95 -6.03 -26.93
CA MET A 8 23.39 -5.92 -26.65
C MET A 8 24.04 -4.83 -27.51
N LYS A 9 23.73 -4.80 -28.80
CA LYS A 9 24.29 -3.79 -29.70
C LYS A 9 23.82 -2.37 -29.35
N VAL A 10 22.57 -2.20 -28.95
CA VAL A 10 22.04 -0.92 -28.46
C VAL A 10 22.85 -0.43 -27.27
N VAL A 11 23.01 -1.27 -26.24
CA VAL A 11 23.72 -0.93 -24.99
C VAL A 11 25.19 -0.60 -25.23
N GLU A 12 25.88 -1.36 -26.09
CA GLU A 12 27.27 -1.09 -26.47
C GLU A 12 27.44 0.28 -27.13
N GLU A 13 26.58 0.61 -28.09
CA GLU A 13 26.69 1.86 -28.85
C GLU A 13 26.26 3.08 -28.03
N ILE A 14 25.27 2.94 -27.15
CA ILE A 14 24.97 3.96 -26.13
C ILE A 14 26.21 4.22 -25.28
N GLY A 15 26.85 3.18 -24.73
CA GLY A 15 28.02 3.36 -23.87
C GLY A 15 29.17 4.09 -24.57
N LYS A 16 29.49 3.72 -25.82
CA LYS A 16 30.50 4.43 -26.63
C LYS A 16 30.15 5.90 -26.84
N LYS A 17 28.87 6.21 -27.05
CA LYS A 17 28.41 7.56 -27.36
C LYS A 17 28.31 8.46 -26.13
N ILE A 18 27.93 7.91 -24.98
CA ILE A 18 27.71 8.64 -23.73
C ILE A 18 29.01 8.92 -22.98
N LYS A 19 29.99 8.02 -23.04
CA LYS A 19 31.30 8.16 -22.37
C LYS A 19 31.97 9.54 -22.53
N PRO A 20 32.07 10.16 -23.72
CA PRO A 20 32.66 11.49 -23.87
C PRO A 20 31.78 12.65 -23.37
N LEU A 21 30.51 12.39 -23.00
CA LEU A 21 29.55 13.41 -22.56
C LEU A 21 29.43 13.51 -21.03
N ILE A 22 30.04 12.58 -20.30
CA ILE A 22 30.07 12.55 -18.84
C ILE A 22 30.75 13.80 -18.30
N GLY A 23 30.08 14.51 -17.38
CA GLY A 23 30.57 15.77 -16.80
C GLY A 23 30.54 16.98 -17.75
N TRP A 24 30.03 16.84 -18.99
CA TRP A 24 29.93 17.95 -19.93
C TRP A 24 28.73 18.85 -19.61
N GLU A 25 28.96 20.14 -19.38
CA GLU A 25 27.93 21.08 -18.92
C GLU A 25 26.69 21.14 -19.83
N LYS A 26 26.89 21.12 -21.16
CA LYS A 26 25.77 21.12 -22.12
C LYS A 26 24.92 19.84 -22.08
N ALA A 27 25.45 18.76 -21.51
CA ALA A 27 24.73 17.51 -21.33
C ALA A 27 23.65 17.63 -20.24
N ASP A 28 23.80 18.55 -19.28
CA ASP A 28 22.87 18.85 -18.17
C ASP A 28 21.74 19.82 -18.58
N GLU A 29 21.76 20.33 -19.82
CA GLU A 29 20.68 21.18 -20.33
C GLU A 29 19.38 20.38 -20.45
N VAL A 30 18.30 20.92 -19.87
CA VAL A 30 16.95 20.40 -20.10
C VAL A 30 16.53 20.80 -21.52
N VAL A 31 16.24 19.81 -22.35
CA VAL A 31 15.95 20.03 -23.78
C VAL A 31 14.47 19.87 -24.13
N LYS A 32 13.73 19.07 -23.35
CA LYS A 32 12.27 18.87 -23.50
C LYS A 32 11.68 18.33 -22.19
N ILE A 33 10.36 18.24 -22.16
CA ILE A 33 9.65 17.36 -21.22
C ILE A 33 9.49 15.99 -21.89
N GLY A 34 9.86 14.93 -21.18
CA GLY A 34 9.74 13.55 -21.63
C GLY A 34 8.29 13.09 -21.73
N ALA A 35 8.08 11.94 -22.37
CA ALA A 35 6.74 11.35 -22.52
C ALA A 35 6.14 10.92 -21.17
N ASP A 36 6.97 10.76 -20.15
CA ASP A 36 6.58 10.48 -18.77
C ASP A 36 6.27 11.74 -17.93
N GLY A 37 6.41 12.93 -18.52
CA GLY A 37 6.13 14.22 -17.88
C GLY A 37 7.30 14.84 -17.11
N THR A 38 8.51 14.28 -17.18
CA THR A 38 9.68 14.78 -16.45
C THR A 38 10.64 15.61 -17.32
N PRO A 39 11.46 16.51 -16.74
CA PRO A 39 12.49 17.23 -17.50
C PRO A 39 13.56 16.29 -18.06
N THR A 40 13.66 16.19 -19.39
CA THR A 40 14.66 15.35 -20.07
C THR A 40 15.95 16.12 -20.33
N LYS A 41 17.10 15.53 -19.99
CA LYS A 41 18.41 16.13 -20.25
C LYS A 41 18.93 15.79 -21.63
N ARG A 42 19.84 16.61 -22.16
CA ARG A 42 20.44 16.40 -23.48
C ARG A 42 21.13 15.04 -23.58
N ILE A 43 21.76 14.58 -22.50
CA ILE A 43 22.46 13.30 -22.47
C ILE A 43 21.52 12.11 -22.70
N ASP A 44 20.33 12.13 -22.13
CA ASP A 44 19.32 11.08 -22.29
C ASP A 44 18.80 11.03 -23.73
N VAL A 45 18.51 12.20 -24.32
CA VAL A 45 18.10 12.31 -25.73
C VAL A 45 19.16 11.75 -26.68
N ILE A 46 20.45 11.92 -26.38
CA ILE A 46 21.53 11.38 -27.21
C ILE A 46 21.59 9.85 -27.10
N ALA A 47 21.45 9.30 -25.88
CA ALA A 47 21.40 7.86 -25.66
C ALA A 47 20.19 7.23 -26.38
N GLU A 48 19.01 7.82 -26.21
CA GLU A 48 17.77 7.34 -26.82
C GLU A 48 17.84 7.35 -28.35
N ASN A 49 18.32 8.43 -28.96
CA ASN A 49 18.51 8.50 -30.41
C ASN A 49 19.51 7.46 -30.92
N MET A 50 20.53 7.12 -30.12
CA MET A 50 21.44 6.03 -30.47
C MET A 50 20.71 4.69 -30.50
N ALA A 51 19.85 4.41 -29.52
CA ALA A 51 19.03 3.21 -29.51
C ALA A 51 18.14 3.11 -30.77
N ILE A 52 17.42 4.18 -31.10
CA ILE A 52 16.57 4.26 -32.29
C ILE A 52 17.38 3.95 -33.56
N ASN A 53 18.53 4.62 -33.75
CA ASN A 53 19.38 4.41 -34.93
C ASN A 53 19.86 2.96 -35.07
N ILE A 54 20.13 2.26 -33.97
CA ILE A 54 20.49 0.85 -34.00
C ILE A 54 19.29 -0.01 -34.36
N LEU A 55 18.13 0.23 -33.75
CA LEU A 55 16.90 -0.50 -34.07
C LEU A 55 16.50 -0.34 -35.55
N GLU A 56 16.68 0.86 -36.13
CA GLU A 56 16.46 1.11 -37.57
C GLU A 56 17.38 0.26 -38.45
N LYS A 57 18.65 0.09 -38.08
CA LYS A 57 19.61 -0.75 -38.81
C LYS A 57 19.25 -2.24 -38.78
N PHE A 58 18.58 -2.69 -37.72
CA PHE A 58 18.06 -4.05 -37.61
C PHE A 58 16.65 -4.20 -38.18
N ASN A 59 16.14 -3.17 -38.87
CA ASN A 59 14.84 -3.15 -39.54
C ASN A 59 13.62 -3.29 -38.60
N GLY A 60 13.77 -3.12 -37.29
CA GLY A 60 12.65 -2.64 -36.48
C GLY A 60 12.45 -3.20 -35.06
N GLY A 61 11.28 -2.85 -34.53
CA GLY A 61 10.77 -3.18 -33.21
C GLY A 61 9.85 -2.09 -32.67
N ILE A 62 9.21 -2.35 -31.54
CA ILE A 62 8.48 -1.33 -30.78
C ILE A 62 9.35 -0.89 -29.61
N LEU A 63 9.79 0.36 -29.58
CA LEU A 63 10.56 0.93 -28.48
C LEU A 63 9.63 1.65 -27.50
N ILE A 64 9.83 1.41 -26.20
CA ILE A 64 9.21 2.13 -25.08
C ILE A 64 10.34 2.73 -24.24
N SER A 65 10.46 4.05 -24.19
CA SER A 65 11.42 4.77 -23.34
C SER A 65 10.80 6.01 -22.70
N GLU A 66 11.41 6.52 -21.64
CA GLU A 66 10.83 7.60 -20.83
C GLU A 66 10.69 8.93 -21.61
N GLU A 67 11.54 9.17 -22.61
CA GLU A 67 11.63 10.46 -23.28
C GLU A 67 10.78 10.56 -24.56
N ILE A 68 10.60 9.49 -25.33
CA ILE A 68 9.72 9.45 -26.53
C ILE A 68 8.42 8.68 -26.31
N GLY A 69 8.33 7.86 -25.27
CA GLY A 69 7.24 6.92 -25.09
C GLY A 69 7.30 5.76 -26.06
N LEU A 70 6.16 5.36 -26.59
CA LEU A 70 6.10 4.27 -27.55
C LEU A 70 6.38 4.78 -28.96
N LYS A 71 7.43 4.23 -29.58
CA LYS A 71 7.79 4.47 -30.97
C LYS A 71 7.90 3.14 -31.73
N VAL A 72 7.22 3.06 -32.86
CA VAL A 72 7.44 1.97 -33.83
C VAL A 72 8.66 2.32 -34.66
N VAL A 73 9.63 1.43 -34.71
CA VAL A 73 10.87 1.58 -35.47
C VAL A 73 10.89 0.50 -36.54
N GLY A 74 11.19 0.86 -37.80
CA GLY A 74 11.26 -0.09 -38.91
C GLY A 74 9.94 -0.83 -39.21
N ASN A 75 10.05 -1.94 -39.95
CA ASN A 75 8.90 -2.74 -40.40
C ASN A 75 8.85 -4.14 -39.77
N ASP A 76 9.95 -4.59 -39.17
CA ASP A 76 10.02 -5.87 -38.49
C ASP A 76 9.60 -5.73 -37.03
N LEU A 77 8.38 -6.17 -36.73
CA LEU A 77 7.72 -6.01 -35.42
C LEU A 77 7.73 -7.33 -34.66
N ASP A 78 8.95 -7.82 -34.46
CA ASP A 78 9.18 -9.10 -33.78
C ASP A 78 9.37 -8.93 -32.27
N TYR A 79 9.76 -7.74 -31.84
CA TYR A 79 10.17 -7.45 -30.48
C TYR A 79 9.63 -6.11 -29.97
N ILE A 80 9.37 -6.08 -28.66
CA ILE A 80 9.13 -4.87 -27.89
C ILE A 80 10.38 -4.65 -27.04
N PHE A 81 10.96 -3.46 -27.11
CA PHE A 81 12.11 -3.03 -26.34
C PHE A 81 11.65 -2.01 -25.29
N VAL A 82 11.96 -2.25 -24.03
CA VAL A 82 11.76 -1.28 -22.94
C VAL A 82 13.12 -0.76 -22.53
N LEU A 83 13.33 0.55 -22.64
CA LEU A 83 14.63 1.19 -22.47
C LEU A 83 14.53 2.31 -21.42
N ASP A 84 15.46 2.28 -20.50
CA ASP A 84 15.92 3.46 -19.78
C ASP A 84 17.29 3.84 -20.36
N PRO A 85 17.38 4.95 -21.12
CA PRO A 85 18.62 5.33 -21.77
C PRO A 85 19.76 5.56 -20.76
N ILE A 86 19.47 6.25 -19.65
CA ILE A 86 20.43 6.53 -18.58
C ILE A 86 19.72 6.56 -17.21
N ASP A 87 19.68 5.42 -16.54
CA ASP A 87 19.31 5.36 -15.12
C ASP A 87 20.43 5.99 -14.27
N GLY A 88 20.05 6.92 -13.40
CA GLY A 88 21.01 7.72 -12.63
C GLY A 88 21.62 8.88 -13.41
N THR A 89 20.87 9.55 -14.29
CA THR A 89 21.33 10.73 -15.07
C THR A 89 22.07 11.77 -14.23
N TYR A 90 21.60 12.07 -13.02
CA TYR A 90 22.29 12.99 -12.10
C TYR A 90 23.71 12.51 -11.78
N ASN A 91 23.87 11.22 -11.47
CA ASN A 91 25.17 10.62 -11.17
C ASN A 91 26.09 10.69 -12.39
N ALA A 92 25.58 10.40 -13.59
CA ALA A 92 26.31 10.52 -14.84
C ALA A 92 26.85 11.96 -15.05
N LEU A 93 25.98 12.97 -14.87
CA LEU A 93 26.36 14.38 -15.04
C LEU A 93 27.34 14.88 -13.98
N LYS A 94 27.34 14.28 -12.78
CA LYS A 94 28.28 14.61 -11.69
C LYS A 94 29.49 13.67 -11.59
N SER A 95 29.68 12.79 -12.58
CA SER A 95 30.79 11.81 -12.59
C SER A 95 30.83 10.90 -11.36
N ILE A 96 29.67 10.60 -10.77
CA ILE A 96 29.51 9.60 -9.72
C ILE A 96 29.33 8.26 -10.43
N PRO A 97 30.15 7.21 -10.22
CA PRO A 97 30.24 6.04 -11.09
C PRO A 97 29.10 5.00 -10.91
N ILE A 98 27.88 5.48 -10.70
CA ILE A 98 26.69 4.70 -10.43
C ILE A 98 25.56 5.20 -11.35
N TYR A 99 25.66 4.83 -12.62
CA TYR A 99 24.66 5.10 -13.64
C TYR A 99 24.76 4.03 -14.73
N SER A 100 23.64 3.74 -15.38
CA SER A 100 23.57 2.63 -16.32
C SER A 100 22.63 2.92 -17.47
N THR A 101 22.79 2.20 -18.57
CA THR A 101 21.70 2.02 -19.53
C THR A 101 21.05 0.66 -19.27
N SER A 102 19.72 0.60 -19.34
CA SER A 102 18.93 -0.59 -19.02
C SER A 102 17.96 -0.87 -20.16
N ILE A 103 17.99 -2.08 -20.71
CA ILE A 103 17.08 -2.49 -21.77
C ILE A 103 16.52 -3.88 -21.48
N ALA A 104 15.23 -4.06 -21.77
CA ALA A 104 14.57 -5.35 -21.75
C ALA A 104 13.84 -5.63 -23.06
N VAL A 105 13.63 -6.91 -23.36
CA VAL A 105 13.00 -7.35 -24.62
C VAL A 105 11.86 -8.31 -24.33
N ALA A 106 10.70 -8.06 -24.92
CA ALA A 106 9.61 -9.03 -25.07
C ALA A 106 9.50 -9.46 -26.55
N LYS A 107 9.05 -10.69 -26.79
CA LYS A 107 8.76 -11.19 -28.14
C LYS A 107 7.28 -10.97 -28.44
N ILE A 108 6.98 -10.40 -29.61
CA ILE A 108 5.60 -10.21 -30.06
C ILE A 108 5.05 -11.58 -30.52
N LYS A 109 3.90 -11.98 -29.98
CA LYS A 109 3.23 -13.24 -30.30
C LYS A 109 2.78 -13.24 -31.76
N GLY A 110 2.78 -14.41 -32.40
CA GLY A 110 2.53 -14.53 -33.85
C GLY A 110 1.19 -13.94 -34.30
N GLU A 111 0.13 -14.14 -33.52
CA GLU A 111 -1.20 -13.57 -33.77
C GLU A 111 -1.22 -12.04 -33.66
N ASP A 112 -0.54 -11.49 -32.66
CA ASP A 112 -0.45 -10.05 -32.40
C ASP A 112 0.32 -9.31 -33.51
N LYS A 113 1.35 -9.94 -34.09
CA LYS A 113 2.14 -9.34 -35.17
C LYS A 113 1.27 -8.88 -36.34
N LYS A 114 0.27 -9.68 -36.71
CA LYS A 114 -0.64 -9.35 -37.82
C LYS A 114 -1.47 -8.12 -37.49
N LEU A 115 -2.08 -8.09 -36.30
CA LEU A 115 -2.91 -6.97 -35.85
C LEU A 115 -2.12 -5.66 -35.73
N ILE A 116 -0.89 -5.74 -35.20
CA ILE A 116 0.00 -4.58 -35.10
C ILE A 116 0.40 -4.07 -36.49
N ARG A 117 0.72 -4.96 -37.44
CA ARG A 117 1.06 -4.57 -38.82
C ARG A 117 -0.12 -3.91 -39.54
N GLU A 118 -1.34 -4.41 -39.36
CA GLU A 118 -2.56 -3.81 -39.92
C GLU A 118 -2.82 -2.41 -39.37
N ASN A 119 -2.33 -2.11 -38.15
CA ASN A 119 -2.52 -0.83 -37.46
C ASN A 119 -1.22 -0.03 -37.31
N ILE A 120 -0.19 -0.29 -38.14
CA ILE A 120 1.16 0.27 -37.96
C ILE A 120 1.21 1.81 -37.92
N ASN A 121 0.27 2.46 -38.63
CA ASN A 121 0.15 3.92 -38.70
C ASN A 121 -0.68 4.52 -37.56
N ASN A 122 -1.28 3.70 -36.69
CA ASN A 122 -2.10 4.12 -35.55
C ASN A 122 -1.36 3.88 -34.24
N VAL A 123 -0.45 4.80 -33.90
CA VAL A 123 0.41 4.69 -32.71
C VAL A 123 -0.39 4.59 -31.42
N ASP A 124 -1.52 5.30 -31.30
CA ASP A 124 -2.35 5.26 -30.08
C ASP A 124 -3.08 3.93 -29.93
N TRP A 125 -3.52 3.34 -31.04
CA TRP A 125 -4.02 1.96 -31.02
C TRP A 125 -2.93 0.98 -30.59
N ILE A 126 -1.70 1.10 -31.11
CA ILE A 126 -0.57 0.24 -30.72
C ILE A 126 -0.25 0.41 -29.23
N LYS A 127 -0.21 1.63 -28.72
CA LYS A 127 -0.03 1.91 -27.28
C LYS A 127 -1.08 1.20 -26.44
N SER A 128 -2.35 1.35 -26.79
CA SER A 128 -3.46 0.68 -26.09
C SER A 128 -3.33 -0.84 -26.19
N PHE A 129 -3.05 -1.36 -27.38
CA PHE A 129 -2.88 -2.80 -27.64
C PHE A 129 -1.75 -3.40 -26.80
N ILE A 130 -0.56 -2.80 -26.83
CA ILE A 130 0.59 -3.27 -26.05
C ILE A 130 0.29 -3.20 -24.55
N SER A 131 -0.29 -2.10 -24.06
CA SER A 131 -0.62 -1.94 -22.64
C SER A 131 -1.64 -2.96 -22.13
N ASN A 132 -2.55 -3.43 -22.98
CA ASN A 132 -3.59 -4.37 -22.59
C ASN A 132 -3.18 -5.85 -22.74
N ASN A 133 -2.18 -6.15 -23.59
CA ASN A 133 -1.82 -7.53 -23.92
C ASN A 133 -0.43 -7.96 -23.42
N TYR A 134 0.42 -7.02 -23.02
CA TYR A 134 1.78 -7.28 -22.57
C TYR A 134 2.05 -6.63 -21.22
N THR A 135 2.81 -7.36 -20.41
CA THR A 135 3.22 -6.98 -19.07
C THR A 135 4.72 -7.15 -18.91
N ILE A 136 5.27 -6.66 -17.79
CA ILE A 136 6.66 -6.91 -17.42
C ILE A 136 7.01 -8.41 -17.35
N ASN A 137 6.02 -9.30 -17.17
CA ASN A 137 6.21 -10.74 -17.14
C ASN A 137 6.49 -11.37 -18.52
N ASP A 138 6.19 -10.66 -19.60
CA ASP A 138 6.42 -11.09 -20.98
C ASP A 138 7.86 -10.79 -21.46
N LEU A 139 8.63 -10.02 -20.68
CA LEU A 139 10.05 -9.76 -20.94
C LEU A 139 10.86 -11.05 -20.75
N TYR A 140 11.72 -11.36 -21.72
CA TYR A 140 12.55 -12.57 -21.73
C TYR A 140 14.05 -12.30 -21.82
N VAL A 141 14.45 -11.05 -22.11
CA VAL A 141 15.85 -10.58 -22.04
C VAL A 141 15.89 -9.34 -21.17
N GLY A 142 16.88 -9.25 -20.30
CA GLY A 142 17.25 -8.01 -19.61
C GLY A 142 18.75 -7.79 -19.68
N ILE A 143 19.15 -6.54 -19.90
CA ILE A 143 20.55 -6.11 -19.97
C ILE A 143 20.66 -4.78 -19.21
N VAL A 144 21.63 -4.69 -18.31
CA VAL A 144 21.97 -3.46 -17.59
C VAL A 144 23.48 -3.28 -17.67
N LYS A 145 23.93 -2.17 -18.24
CA LYS A 145 25.37 -1.87 -18.34
C LYS A 145 25.71 -0.65 -17.51
N ASN A 146 26.60 -0.83 -16.53
CA ASN A 146 27.20 0.29 -15.84
C ASN A 146 28.10 1.05 -16.83
N LEU A 147 27.73 2.29 -17.15
CA LEU A 147 28.43 3.08 -18.16
C LEU A 147 29.74 3.69 -17.63
N ALA A 148 29.97 3.66 -16.32
CA ALA A 148 31.21 4.12 -15.69
C ALA A 148 32.25 3.00 -15.60
N THR A 149 31.84 1.81 -15.14
CA THR A 149 32.74 0.67 -14.89
C THR A 149 32.82 -0.31 -16.06
N GLU A 150 31.92 -0.21 -17.04
CA GLU A 150 31.71 -1.16 -18.13
C GLU A 150 31.19 -2.55 -17.69
N ASP A 151 30.90 -2.74 -16.39
CA ASP A 151 30.26 -3.96 -15.87
C ASP A 151 28.92 -4.18 -16.59
N LEU A 152 28.76 -5.37 -17.18
CA LEU A 152 27.56 -5.71 -17.96
C LEU A 152 26.81 -6.85 -17.29
N TYR A 153 25.61 -6.56 -16.80
CA TYR A 153 24.68 -7.53 -16.26
C TYR A 153 23.67 -7.92 -17.33
N TYR A 154 23.39 -9.22 -17.47
CA TYR A 154 22.33 -9.67 -18.39
C TYR A 154 21.72 -11.01 -17.99
N ALA A 155 20.52 -11.27 -18.50
CA ALA A 155 19.85 -12.56 -18.38
C ALA A 155 18.97 -12.82 -19.60
N ILE A 156 18.82 -14.11 -19.92
CA ILE A 156 17.83 -14.62 -20.87
C ILE A 156 16.98 -15.62 -20.11
N LYS A 157 15.65 -15.54 -20.26
CA LYS A 157 14.70 -16.39 -19.55
C LYS A 157 15.03 -17.87 -19.71
N GLY A 158 15.29 -18.55 -18.60
CA GLY A 158 15.68 -19.97 -18.55
C GLY A 158 17.18 -20.25 -18.67
N GLU A 159 18.01 -19.23 -18.91
CA GLU A 159 19.47 -19.39 -19.06
C GLU A 159 20.25 -18.93 -17.81
N GLY A 160 19.58 -18.28 -16.85
CA GLY A 160 20.21 -17.70 -15.66
C GLY A 160 20.74 -16.28 -15.88
N SER A 161 21.31 -15.72 -14.81
CA SER A 161 21.85 -14.35 -14.78
C SER A 161 23.38 -14.34 -14.80
N PHE A 162 23.94 -13.36 -15.52
CA PHE A 162 25.37 -13.24 -15.74
C PHE A 162 25.85 -11.81 -15.53
N LEU A 163 27.09 -11.69 -15.07
CA LEU A 163 27.90 -10.48 -15.04
C LEU A 163 29.12 -10.70 -15.94
N GLU A 164 29.32 -9.83 -16.91
CA GLU A 164 30.58 -9.73 -17.64
C GLU A 164 31.40 -8.58 -17.08
N LYS A 165 32.60 -8.91 -16.60
CA LYS A 165 33.51 -7.98 -15.94
C LYS A 165 34.95 -8.35 -16.26
N ASP A 166 35.76 -7.36 -16.64
CA ASP A 166 37.17 -7.55 -16.99
C ASP A 166 37.41 -8.65 -18.04
N GLY A 167 36.45 -8.85 -18.96
CA GLY A 167 36.47 -9.88 -20.01
C GLY A 167 36.05 -11.28 -19.54
N GLU A 168 35.68 -11.45 -18.28
CA GLU A 168 35.19 -12.72 -17.73
C GLU A 168 33.67 -12.73 -17.60
N LYS A 169 33.05 -13.85 -17.98
CA LYS A 169 31.62 -14.11 -17.78
C LYS A 169 31.40 -14.91 -16.50
N ILE A 170 30.70 -14.31 -15.54
CA ILE A 170 30.42 -14.87 -14.21
C ILE A 170 28.91 -15.11 -14.10
N ARG A 171 28.50 -16.32 -13.70
CA ARG A 171 27.10 -16.57 -13.31
C ARG A 171 26.86 -15.95 -11.93
N ILE A 172 25.80 -15.17 -11.80
CA ILE A 172 25.47 -14.44 -10.56
C ILE A 172 24.16 -14.91 -9.97
N GLU A 173 24.13 -15.00 -8.64
CA GLU A 173 22.96 -15.33 -7.84
C GLU A 173 23.03 -14.64 -6.48
N ALA A 174 21.86 -14.35 -5.92
CA ALA A 174 21.75 -13.64 -4.65
C ALA A 174 22.39 -14.40 -3.50
N LYS A 175 23.00 -13.68 -2.55
CA LYS A 175 23.52 -14.28 -1.32
C LYS A 175 22.39 -14.76 -0.40
N ASP A 176 22.64 -15.86 0.28
CA ASP A 176 21.76 -16.46 1.29
C ASP A 176 21.88 -15.81 2.69
N THR A 177 22.03 -14.49 2.75
CA THR A 177 22.01 -13.74 4.02
C THR A 177 20.64 -13.92 4.70
N LYS A 178 20.64 -14.46 5.92
CA LYS A 178 19.41 -14.82 6.66
C LYS A 178 18.98 -13.79 7.68
N ASP A 179 19.94 -13.10 8.31
CA ASP A 179 19.65 -12.09 9.32
C ASP A 179 19.67 -10.69 8.72
N LEU A 180 18.62 -9.90 9.01
CA LEU A 180 18.58 -8.50 8.63
C LEU A 180 19.74 -7.73 9.24
N LYS A 181 20.17 -8.06 10.47
CA LYS A 181 21.27 -7.37 11.15
C LYS A 181 22.62 -7.51 10.45
N GLU A 182 22.75 -8.48 9.56
CA GLU A 182 23.96 -8.70 8.74
C GLU A 182 23.83 -8.06 7.35
N ALA A 183 22.60 -7.73 6.95
CA ALA A 183 22.25 -7.30 5.61
C ALA A 183 22.78 -5.90 5.26
N SER A 184 23.20 -5.74 4.02
CA SER A 184 23.48 -4.46 3.35
C SER A 184 22.34 -4.17 2.37
N VAL A 185 21.65 -3.04 2.57
CA VAL A 185 20.41 -2.72 1.84
C VAL A 185 20.56 -1.41 1.06
N GLY A 186 20.14 -1.42 -0.20
CA GLY A 186 19.91 -0.22 -1.01
C GLY A 186 18.51 0.36 -0.74
N LEU A 187 18.39 1.68 -0.63
CA LEU A 187 17.12 2.35 -0.36
C LEU A 187 16.86 3.49 -1.35
N PHE A 188 15.61 3.58 -1.81
CA PHE A 188 15.09 4.77 -2.46
C PHE A 188 14.38 5.66 -1.44
N VAL A 189 14.94 6.84 -1.18
CA VAL A 189 14.45 7.75 -0.14
C VAL A 189 13.90 9.02 -0.80
N TYR A 190 12.67 8.94 -1.31
CA TYR A 190 11.93 10.11 -1.80
C TYR A 190 10.55 10.15 -1.14
N GLY A 191 10.28 11.15 -0.31
CA GLY A 191 9.11 11.12 0.59
C GLY A 191 9.33 10.09 1.69
N LEU A 192 9.69 10.56 2.89
CA LEU A 192 9.96 9.70 4.03
C LEU A 192 8.64 9.25 4.67
N SER A 193 8.21 8.01 4.40
CA SER A 193 7.11 7.40 5.16
C SER A 193 7.51 7.16 6.62
N ASN A 194 6.53 7.09 7.52
CA ASN A 194 6.79 6.80 8.94
C ASN A 194 7.47 5.44 9.13
N ASP A 195 7.08 4.42 8.35
CA ASP A 195 7.68 3.09 8.41
C ASP A 195 9.16 3.10 7.98
N LEU A 196 9.48 3.88 6.94
CA LEU A 196 10.86 4.08 6.50
C LEU A 196 11.68 4.82 7.57
N LEU A 197 11.11 5.87 8.19
CA LEU A 197 11.75 6.58 9.30
C LEU A 197 12.02 5.67 10.49
N GLU A 198 11.05 4.82 10.85
CA GLU A 198 11.23 3.86 11.94
C GLU A 198 12.29 2.81 11.61
N PHE A 199 12.31 2.31 10.38
CA PHE A 199 13.34 1.39 9.90
C PHE A 199 14.75 2.00 10.00
N LEU A 200 14.91 3.25 9.56
CA LEU A 200 16.17 3.99 9.63
C LEU A 200 16.60 4.21 11.09
N LYS A 201 15.68 4.64 11.96
CA LYS A 201 15.95 4.88 13.39
C LYS A 201 16.30 3.59 14.14
N GLY A 202 15.60 2.51 13.82
CA GLY A 202 15.74 1.22 14.50
C GLY A 202 17.03 0.46 14.20
N ARG A 203 17.86 0.94 13.25
CA ARG A 203 19.11 0.28 12.82
C ARG A 203 18.95 -1.22 12.62
N LYS A 204 17.86 -1.63 11.95
CA LYS A 204 17.48 -3.04 11.79
C LYS A 204 18.42 -3.83 10.86
N VAL A 205 19.31 -3.14 10.14
CA VAL A 205 20.26 -3.73 9.18
C VAL A 205 21.68 -3.25 9.39
N ARG A 206 22.68 -4.00 8.89
CA ARG A 206 24.11 -3.68 9.06
C ARG A 206 24.50 -2.39 8.34
N ARG A 207 24.04 -2.23 7.10
CA ARG A 207 24.39 -1.10 6.23
C ARG A 207 23.20 -0.68 5.39
N ILE A 208 23.08 0.62 5.20
CA ILE A 208 22.14 1.25 4.29
C ILE A 208 22.95 2.06 3.27
N ARG A 209 22.61 1.95 1.99
CA ARG A 209 23.23 2.70 0.90
C ARG A 209 22.14 3.33 0.03
N LEU A 210 22.43 4.51 -0.49
CA LEU A 210 21.58 5.22 -1.44
C LEU A 210 22.46 5.50 -2.65
N PHE A 211 22.20 4.79 -3.75
CA PHE A 211 23.06 4.82 -4.92
C PHE A 211 22.48 5.66 -6.05
N GLY A 212 21.16 5.72 -6.19
CA GLY A 212 20.49 6.60 -7.15
C GLY A 212 20.45 6.06 -8.58
N SER A 213 20.58 4.73 -8.73
CA SER A 213 20.31 4.00 -9.98
C SER A 213 19.58 2.71 -9.61
N MET A 214 18.28 2.65 -9.90
CA MET A 214 17.43 1.52 -9.55
C MET A 214 17.89 0.23 -10.23
N ALA A 215 18.27 0.32 -11.51
CA ALA A 215 18.70 -0.82 -12.31
C ALA A 215 19.99 -1.44 -11.74
N LEU A 216 20.97 -0.61 -11.36
CA LEU A 216 22.22 -1.10 -10.74
C LEU A 216 22.00 -1.64 -9.33
N GLU A 217 21.18 -0.97 -8.50
CA GLU A 217 20.90 -1.47 -7.16
C GLU A 217 20.24 -2.86 -7.18
N MET A 218 19.33 -3.09 -8.12
CA MET A 218 18.75 -4.42 -8.37
C MET A 218 19.81 -5.44 -8.83
N CYS A 219 20.70 -5.06 -9.75
CA CYS A 219 21.81 -5.92 -10.19
C CYS A 219 22.80 -6.24 -9.04
N TYR A 220 22.99 -5.30 -8.11
CA TYR A 220 23.80 -5.51 -6.91
C TYR A 220 23.17 -6.50 -5.94
N VAL A 221 21.83 -6.60 -5.88
CA VAL A 221 21.16 -7.67 -5.12
C VAL A 221 21.48 -9.04 -5.72
N VAL A 222 21.36 -9.18 -7.04
CA VAL A 222 21.62 -10.45 -7.75
C VAL A 222 23.09 -10.86 -7.69
N SER A 223 24.02 -9.90 -7.74
CA SER A 223 25.45 -10.20 -7.63
C SER A 223 25.93 -10.36 -6.17
N GLY A 224 25.04 -10.20 -5.19
CA GLY A 224 25.38 -10.31 -3.77
C GLY A 224 26.22 -9.16 -3.22
N ALA A 225 26.30 -8.04 -3.93
CA ALA A 225 26.89 -6.79 -3.44
C ALA A 225 25.93 -6.07 -2.46
N LEU A 226 24.62 -6.25 -2.66
CA LEU A 226 23.55 -5.92 -1.73
C LEU A 226 22.76 -7.19 -1.39
N ASP A 227 22.11 -7.19 -0.23
CA ASP A 227 21.20 -8.26 0.18
C ASP A 227 19.73 -7.92 -0.15
N ALA A 228 19.43 -6.62 -0.27
CA ALA A 228 18.13 -6.12 -0.68
C ALA A 228 18.21 -4.71 -1.29
N TYR A 229 17.22 -4.38 -2.11
CA TYR A 229 16.89 -3.03 -2.55
C TYR A 229 15.41 -2.75 -2.27
N ILE A 230 15.11 -1.55 -1.76
CA ILE A 230 13.77 -1.21 -1.25
C ILE A 230 13.36 0.20 -1.70
N ASN A 231 12.24 0.27 -2.40
CA ASN A 231 11.48 1.48 -2.64
C ASN A 231 10.03 1.27 -2.19
N VAL A 232 9.63 1.91 -1.08
CA VAL A 232 8.27 1.77 -0.53
C VAL A 232 7.25 2.71 -1.19
N ASN A 233 7.74 3.65 -2.00
CA ASN A 233 6.90 4.63 -2.68
C ASN A 233 6.38 4.04 -3.98
N GLU A 234 5.14 4.33 -4.34
CA GLU A 234 4.52 3.89 -5.59
C GLU A 234 4.92 4.78 -6.75
N ASN A 235 6.23 4.89 -6.99
CA ASN A 235 6.82 5.80 -7.97
C ASN A 235 7.91 5.17 -8.85
N SER A 236 8.23 3.88 -8.68
CA SER A 236 9.16 3.17 -9.58
C SER A 236 8.53 3.06 -10.96
N ARG A 237 9.22 3.51 -12.01
CA ARG A 237 8.70 3.46 -13.38
C ARG A 237 9.05 2.12 -14.03
N LEU A 238 8.35 1.79 -15.11
CA LEU A 238 8.60 0.57 -15.88
C LEU A 238 10.04 0.54 -16.44
N CYS A 239 10.49 1.64 -17.05
CA CYS A 239 11.80 1.74 -17.69
C CYS A 239 12.95 1.50 -16.69
N ASP A 240 12.89 2.16 -15.52
CA ASP A 240 13.91 2.08 -14.45
C ASP A 240 14.21 0.64 -13.99
N ILE A 241 13.24 -0.27 -14.12
CA ILE A 241 13.33 -1.64 -13.57
C ILE A 241 13.30 -2.75 -14.60
N ALA A 242 12.85 -2.51 -15.83
CA ALA A 242 12.54 -3.59 -16.79
C ALA A 242 13.73 -4.51 -17.08
N GLY A 243 14.91 -3.94 -17.38
CA GLY A 243 16.12 -4.72 -17.65
C GLY A 243 16.57 -5.52 -16.43
N ALA A 244 16.67 -4.84 -15.28
CA ALA A 244 17.06 -5.47 -14.02
C ALA A 244 16.05 -6.50 -13.51
N TYR A 245 14.77 -6.35 -13.82
CA TYR A 245 13.70 -7.28 -13.41
C TYR A 245 13.94 -8.69 -13.97
N VAL A 246 14.29 -8.80 -15.26
CA VAL A 246 14.61 -10.10 -15.86
C VAL A 246 15.87 -10.69 -15.24
N ILE A 247 16.91 -9.85 -15.02
CA ILE A 247 18.16 -10.26 -14.36
C ILE A 247 17.91 -10.76 -12.93
N CYS A 248 17.03 -10.13 -12.17
CA CYS A 248 16.68 -10.57 -10.83
C CYS A 248 15.91 -11.90 -10.83
N ARG A 249 14.94 -12.06 -11.74
CA ARG A 249 14.16 -13.31 -11.83
C ARG A 249 15.00 -14.54 -12.12
N GLU A 250 15.99 -14.39 -13.00
CA GLU A 250 16.88 -15.49 -13.39
C GLU A 250 18.01 -15.75 -12.37
N GLY A 251 18.18 -14.85 -11.39
CA GLY A 251 19.24 -14.88 -10.37
C GLY A 251 18.77 -15.26 -8.95
N ASN A 252 17.64 -15.96 -8.83
CA ASN A 252 17.04 -16.41 -7.57
C ASN A 252 16.73 -15.25 -6.58
N VAL A 253 16.40 -14.08 -7.10
CA VAL A 253 15.93 -12.93 -6.32
C VAL A 253 14.40 -12.88 -6.36
N ILE A 254 13.78 -12.61 -5.22
CA ILE A 254 12.34 -12.36 -5.13
C ILE A 254 12.09 -10.86 -5.32
N ILE A 255 11.14 -10.55 -6.21
CA ILE A 255 10.73 -9.19 -6.54
C ILE A 255 9.21 -9.08 -6.34
N THR A 256 8.79 -8.16 -5.49
CA THR A 256 7.38 -7.87 -5.23
C THR A 256 7.17 -6.37 -5.05
N ASN A 257 5.91 -5.94 -5.02
CA ASN A 257 5.60 -4.62 -4.47
C ASN A 257 5.76 -4.60 -2.95
N LYS A 258 5.60 -3.43 -2.31
CA LYS A 258 5.76 -3.31 -0.85
C LYS A 258 4.89 -4.29 -0.04
N ASN A 259 3.75 -4.70 -0.60
CA ASN A 259 2.79 -5.60 0.04
C ASN A 259 3.05 -7.09 -0.23
N GLY A 260 4.12 -7.44 -0.95
CA GLY A 260 4.45 -8.83 -1.27
C GLY A 260 3.72 -9.41 -2.48
N LYS A 261 2.95 -8.60 -3.23
CA LYS A 261 2.31 -9.06 -4.47
C LYS A 261 3.35 -9.10 -5.61
N PRO A 262 3.38 -10.15 -6.44
CA PRO A 262 4.20 -10.18 -7.65
C PRO A 262 3.92 -8.98 -8.56
N LEU A 263 4.95 -8.49 -9.27
CA LEU A 263 4.77 -7.39 -10.22
C LEU A 263 4.04 -7.88 -11.47
N ASN A 264 3.06 -7.10 -11.92
CA ASN A 264 2.34 -7.32 -13.17
C ASN A 264 2.06 -5.99 -13.88
N MET A 265 3.08 -5.13 -13.96
CA MET A 265 2.97 -3.83 -14.62
C MET A 265 2.69 -4.03 -16.10
N LYS A 266 1.71 -3.32 -16.63
CA LYS A 266 1.48 -3.22 -18.07
C LYS A 266 2.71 -2.61 -18.74
N LEU A 267 2.98 -2.94 -20.00
CA LEU A 267 4.05 -2.27 -20.76
C LEU A 267 3.58 -0.86 -21.19
N HIS A 268 3.44 0.03 -20.20
CA HIS A 268 2.93 1.39 -20.36
C HIS A 268 3.68 2.37 -19.44
N LEU A 269 3.99 3.56 -19.96
CA LEU A 269 4.84 4.54 -19.27
C LEU A 269 4.26 5.09 -17.98
N MET A 270 2.94 5.12 -17.80
CA MET A 270 2.32 5.67 -16.60
C MET A 270 2.21 4.66 -15.46
N GLU A 271 2.56 3.40 -15.70
CA GLU A 271 2.57 2.38 -14.64
C GLU A 271 3.60 2.74 -13.58
N ARG A 272 3.19 2.66 -12.32
CA ARG A 272 4.04 2.93 -11.16
C ARG A 272 3.86 1.81 -10.15
N THR A 273 4.93 1.50 -9.44
CA THR A 273 4.86 0.52 -8.35
C THR A 273 5.86 0.84 -7.23
N SER A 274 5.61 0.24 -6.07
CA SER A 274 6.64 0.09 -5.04
C SER A 274 7.43 -1.20 -5.32
N LEU A 275 8.62 -1.32 -4.75
CA LEU A 275 9.55 -2.37 -5.10
C LEU A 275 10.31 -2.87 -3.86
N ILE A 276 10.22 -4.17 -3.59
CA ILE A 276 11.11 -4.89 -2.68
C ILE A 276 11.80 -5.97 -3.48
N VAL A 277 13.13 -5.92 -3.54
CA VAL A 277 14.00 -6.85 -4.26
C VAL A 277 14.97 -7.44 -3.26
N SER A 278 14.92 -8.75 -3.01
CA SER A 278 15.79 -9.39 -2.01
C SER A 278 15.85 -10.90 -2.17
N ASN A 279 16.79 -11.54 -1.47
CA ASN A 279 16.84 -12.99 -1.39
C ASN A 279 15.60 -13.59 -0.66
N LYS A 280 15.39 -14.89 -0.83
CA LYS A 280 14.25 -15.63 -0.25
C LYS A 280 14.14 -15.60 1.28
N TYR A 281 15.24 -15.35 2.01
CA TYR A 281 15.26 -15.35 3.47
C TYR A 281 14.87 -14.00 4.06
N LEU A 282 15.29 -12.91 3.43
CA LEU A 282 15.01 -11.54 3.90
C LEU A 282 13.67 -11.02 3.41
N HIS A 283 13.21 -11.46 2.23
CA HIS A 283 12.05 -10.89 1.56
C HIS A 283 10.80 -10.76 2.45
N LYS A 284 10.43 -11.85 3.13
CA LYS A 284 9.31 -11.86 4.07
C LYS A 284 9.51 -10.89 5.24
N LYS A 285 10.73 -10.79 5.79
CA LYS A 285 11.03 -9.86 6.88
C LYS A 285 10.91 -8.40 6.42
N LEU A 286 11.28 -8.11 5.18
CA LEU A 286 11.19 -6.76 4.61
C LEU A 286 9.74 -6.36 4.34
N ILE A 287 8.91 -7.26 3.77
CA ILE A 287 7.47 -6.99 3.63
C ILE A 287 6.83 -6.73 5.01
N ALA A 288 7.28 -7.43 6.07
CA ALA A 288 6.78 -7.22 7.43
C ALA A 288 7.12 -5.84 7.99
N LEU A 289 8.18 -5.21 7.49
CA LEU A 289 8.62 -3.90 7.92
C LEU A 289 7.95 -2.76 7.13
N PHE A 290 7.59 -3.00 5.87
CA PHE A 290 7.25 -1.92 4.93
C PHE A 290 5.86 -2.01 4.28
N GLY A 291 5.17 -3.15 4.34
CA GLY A 291 3.87 -3.32 3.71
C GLY A 291 2.90 -4.11 4.55
N ASN A 292 2.30 -5.16 3.97
CA ASN A 292 1.35 -6.00 4.69
C ASN A 292 2.08 -6.88 5.72
N LYS A 293 2.33 -6.32 6.90
CA LYS A 293 2.94 -7.04 8.03
C LYS A 293 2.17 -8.25 8.53
N TRP A 294 0.90 -8.36 8.12
CA TRP A 294 0.00 -9.45 8.47
C TRP A 294 0.09 -10.62 7.48
N ALA A 295 0.64 -10.42 6.28
CA ALA A 295 0.81 -11.46 5.26
C ALA A 295 1.86 -12.54 5.62
N ILE A 296 2.60 -12.38 6.73
CA ILE A 296 3.84 -13.13 6.99
C ILE A 296 3.81 -13.98 8.27
N LYS A 297 2.86 -13.76 9.18
CA LYS A 297 2.76 -14.57 10.40
C LYS A 297 2.01 -15.88 10.12
N PRO A 298 2.40 -17.03 10.73
CA PRO A 298 1.48 -18.17 10.78
C PRO A 298 0.17 -17.68 11.39
N ALA A 299 -0.91 -17.82 10.64
CA ALA A 299 -2.18 -17.24 11.02
C ALA A 299 -2.75 -17.98 12.22
N LYS A 300 -2.66 -17.39 13.42
CA LYS A 300 -3.52 -17.76 14.55
C LYS A 300 -4.73 -16.83 14.55
N PHE A 301 -5.93 -17.40 14.46
CA PHE A 301 -7.17 -16.64 14.41
C PHE A 301 -7.84 -16.59 15.79
N GLY A 302 -8.16 -15.38 16.26
CA GLY A 302 -9.09 -15.19 17.37
C GLY A 302 -10.51 -15.13 16.85
N ILE A 303 -11.45 -15.86 17.43
CA ILE A 303 -12.84 -15.89 16.97
C ILE A 303 -13.72 -15.25 18.04
N VAL A 304 -14.44 -14.19 17.64
CA VAL A 304 -15.37 -13.43 18.47
C VAL A 304 -16.74 -13.49 17.85
N VAL A 305 -17.73 -13.90 18.63
CA VAL A 305 -19.05 -14.25 18.08
C VAL A 305 -20.15 -13.52 18.83
N ARG A 306 -21.27 -13.30 18.15
CA ARG A 306 -22.51 -12.88 18.78
C ARG A 306 -23.17 -14.06 19.51
N GLU A 307 -23.09 -14.05 20.84
CA GLU A 307 -23.55 -15.13 21.74
C GLU A 307 -25.06 -15.42 21.67
N ASP A 308 -25.89 -14.42 21.45
CA ASP A 308 -27.36 -14.55 21.45
C ASP A 308 -27.94 -15.05 20.12
N LYS A 309 -27.10 -15.36 19.13
CA LYS A 309 -27.54 -15.77 17.79
C LYS A 309 -26.98 -17.13 17.39
N GLU A 310 -27.83 -18.16 17.39
CA GLU A 310 -27.42 -19.53 17.09
C GLU A 310 -26.79 -19.68 15.68
N GLU A 311 -27.28 -18.96 14.68
CA GLU A 311 -26.66 -18.95 13.34
C GLU A 311 -25.20 -18.49 13.37
N ALA A 312 -24.88 -17.48 14.19
CA ALA A 312 -23.52 -16.96 14.35
C ALA A 312 -22.62 -18.00 15.03
N ILE A 313 -23.15 -18.70 16.02
CA ILE A 313 -22.43 -19.78 16.71
C ILE A 313 -22.17 -20.95 15.76
N ASN A 314 -23.16 -21.36 14.96
CA ASN A 314 -23.01 -22.44 13.98
C ASN A 314 -21.92 -22.13 12.94
N LEU A 315 -21.89 -20.90 12.42
CA LEU A 315 -20.80 -20.49 11.52
C LEU A 315 -19.43 -20.53 12.20
N ALA A 316 -19.35 -20.10 13.47
CA ALA A 316 -18.11 -20.17 14.24
C ALA A 316 -17.62 -21.61 14.41
N ILE A 317 -18.52 -22.57 14.63
CA ILE A 317 -18.20 -24.01 14.70
C ILE A 317 -17.64 -24.51 13.36
N GLU A 318 -18.28 -24.14 12.25
CA GLU A 318 -17.82 -24.51 10.91
C GLU A 318 -16.43 -23.94 10.61
N ILE A 319 -16.18 -22.68 10.97
CA ILE A 319 -14.87 -22.03 10.84
C ILE A 319 -13.83 -22.73 11.71
N CYS A 320 -14.13 -23.03 12.97
CA CYS A 320 -13.19 -23.75 13.85
C CYS A 320 -12.83 -25.12 13.29
N LYS A 321 -13.82 -25.85 12.76
CA LYS A 321 -13.60 -27.13 12.08
C LYS A 321 -12.71 -26.97 10.84
N TYR A 322 -13.00 -25.98 10.01
CA TYR A 322 -12.23 -25.68 8.80
C TYR A 322 -10.75 -25.38 9.09
N LEU A 323 -10.49 -24.60 10.15
CA LEU A 323 -9.13 -24.27 10.62
C LEU A 323 -8.43 -25.49 11.21
N LYS A 324 -9.14 -26.28 12.03
CA LYS A 324 -8.62 -27.51 12.63
C LYS A 324 -8.20 -28.55 11.59
N ASP A 325 -9.03 -28.79 10.58
CA ASP A 325 -8.78 -29.75 9.50
C ASP A 325 -7.52 -29.38 8.68
N ARG A 326 -7.08 -28.11 8.74
CA ARG A 326 -5.88 -27.58 8.06
C ARG A 326 -4.69 -27.36 8.99
N ASN A 327 -4.76 -27.78 10.26
CA ASN A 327 -3.74 -27.53 11.29
C ASN A 327 -3.43 -26.04 11.50
N ILE A 328 -4.45 -25.19 11.39
CA ILE A 328 -4.31 -23.75 11.60
C ILE A 328 -4.72 -23.43 13.03
N PRO A 329 -3.85 -22.80 13.85
CA PRO A 329 -4.17 -22.51 15.23
C PRO A 329 -5.27 -21.46 15.34
N TYR A 330 -6.13 -21.61 16.34
CA TYR A 330 -7.18 -20.64 16.65
C TYR A 330 -7.42 -20.58 18.16
N CYS A 331 -7.99 -19.47 18.61
CA CYS A 331 -8.51 -19.33 19.96
C CYS A 331 -9.92 -18.75 19.94
N VAL A 332 -10.75 -19.17 20.88
CA VAL A 332 -12.17 -18.81 20.96
C VAL A 332 -12.52 -18.33 22.36
N GLU A 333 -13.60 -17.56 22.48
CA GLU A 333 -14.16 -17.13 23.76
C GLU A 333 -14.59 -18.35 24.60
N ASP A 334 -14.55 -18.21 25.92
CA ASP A 334 -14.70 -19.35 26.85
C ASP A 334 -16.00 -20.14 26.62
N PHE A 335 -17.11 -19.47 26.27
CA PHE A 335 -18.40 -20.12 26.02
C PHE A 335 -18.42 -21.03 24.78
N LEU A 336 -17.51 -20.83 23.80
CA LEU A 336 -17.42 -21.68 22.60
C LEU A 336 -16.50 -22.88 22.80
N ARG A 337 -15.58 -22.83 23.76
CA ARG A 337 -14.50 -23.83 23.91
C ARG A 337 -15.04 -25.24 24.07
N GLU A 338 -16.11 -25.42 24.83
CA GLU A 338 -16.72 -26.75 25.01
C GLU A 338 -17.30 -27.31 23.71
N ARG A 339 -17.77 -26.44 22.80
CA ARG A 339 -18.38 -26.84 21.51
C ARG A 339 -17.33 -27.10 20.43
N VAL A 340 -16.21 -26.38 20.40
CA VAL A 340 -15.25 -26.38 19.28
C VAL A 340 -13.81 -26.74 19.65
N GLY A 341 -13.51 -26.87 20.95
CA GLY A 341 -12.14 -26.96 21.44
C GLY A 341 -11.33 -25.69 21.20
N GLY A 342 -10.01 -25.85 21.02
CA GLY A 342 -9.08 -24.76 20.76
C GLY A 342 -8.59 -24.04 22.02
N ASP A 343 -7.69 -23.08 21.80
CA ASP A 343 -7.10 -22.31 22.88
C ASP A 343 -8.11 -21.28 23.43
N ARG A 344 -7.91 -20.89 24.69
CA ARG A 344 -8.63 -19.75 25.27
C ARG A 344 -8.27 -18.48 24.50
N PHE A 345 -9.27 -17.63 24.25
CA PHE A 345 -9.05 -16.34 23.59
C PHE A 345 -7.97 -15.54 24.31
N ASP A 346 -6.87 -15.29 23.59
CA ASP A 346 -5.75 -14.48 24.05
C ASP A 346 -5.24 -13.64 22.90
N ILE A 347 -5.53 -12.33 22.98
CA ILE A 347 -5.18 -11.34 21.97
C ILE A 347 -3.67 -11.30 21.68
N SER A 348 -2.83 -11.60 22.67
CA SER A 348 -1.37 -11.56 22.52
C SER A 348 -0.82 -12.66 21.62
N THR A 349 -1.62 -13.72 21.39
CA THR A 349 -1.22 -14.89 20.60
C THR A 349 -1.76 -14.88 19.17
N ILE A 350 -2.70 -13.99 18.86
CA ILE A 350 -3.38 -13.99 17.55
C ILE A 350 -2.73 -13.06 16.54
N SER A 351 -2.99 -13.35 15.27
CA SER A 351 -2.58 -12.54 14.12
C SER A 351 -3.72 -11.76 13.50
N HIS A 352 -4.94 -12.30 13.61
CA HIS A 352 -6.19 -11.80 13.02
C HIS A 352 -7.34 -12.15 13.95
N ILE A 353 -8.40 -11.34 13.92
CA ILE A 353 -9.63 -11.62 14.63
C ILE A 353 -10.79 -11.77 13.64
N ILE A 354 -11.54 -12.85 13.74
CA ILE A 354 -12.78 -13.07 12.96
C ILE A 354 -13.95 -12.67 13.85
N ALA A 355 -14.64 -11.60 13.48
CA ALA A 355 -15.79 -11.08 14.20
C ALA A 355 -17.07 -11.52 13.48
N ILE A 356 -17.85 -12.41 14.10
CA ILE A 356 -19.03 -13.04 13.50
C ILE A 356 -20.29 -12.46 14.16
N GLY A 357 -20.96 -11.55 13.47
CA GLY A 357 -22.12 -10.86 14.03
C GLY A 357 -22.53 -9.62 13.26
N GLY A 358 -23.01 -8.60 13.97
CA GLY A 358 -23.29 -7.27 13.41
C GLY A 358 -22.26 -6.23 13.87
N ASP A 359 -22.54 -4.95 13.60
CA ASP A 359 -21.64 -3.84 13.92
C ASP A 359 -21.25 -3.81 15.41
N GLY A 360 -22.17 -4.13 16.33
CA GLY A 360 -21.85 -4.22 17.77
C GLY A 360 -20.80 -5.29 18.11
N THR A 361 -20.83 -6.44 17.43
CA THR A 361 -19.81 -7.50 17.57
C THR A 361 -18.46 -7.03 17.01
N ILE A 362 -18.49 -6.29 15.91
CA ILE A 362 -17.28 -5.75 15.25
C ILE A 362 -16.64 -4.64 16.12
N LEU A 363 -17.45 -3.77 16.73
CA LEU A 363 -16.98 -2.78 17.69
C LEU A 363 -16.37 -3.46 18.93
N ARG A 364 -16.99 -4.54 19.42
CA ARG A 364 -16.43 -5.37 20.51
C ARG A 364 -15.07 -5.95 20.14
N ALA A 365 -14.94 -6.51 18.93
CA ALA A 365 -13.65 -7.00 18.41
C ALA A 365 -12.60 -5.87 18.34
N SER A 366 -12.97 -4.69 17.83
CA SER A 366 -12.07 -3.51 17.77
C SER A 366 -11.59 -3.03 19.15
N ARG A 367 -12.41 -3.18 20.19
CA ARG A 367 -12.02 -2.91 21.58
C ARG A 367 -11.08 -3.98 22.15
N LEU A 368 -11.35 -5.25 21.88
CA LEU A 368 -10.47 -6.36 22.31
C LEU A 368 -9.05 -6.25 21.73
N VAL A 369 -8.93 -5.75 20.50
CA VAL A 369 -7.63 -5.46 19.87
C VAL A 369 -6.85 -4.37 20.64
N ASN A 370 -7.53 -3.49 21.38
CA ASN A 370 -6.93 -2.54 22.34
C ASN A 370 -5.70 -1.75 21.84
N GLY A 371 -5.73 -1.31 20.58
CA GLY A 371 -4.65 -0.53 19.98
C GLY A 371 -3.51 -1.35 19.38
N GLU A 372 -3.54 -2.67 19.53
CA GLU A 372 -2.70 -3.58 18.76
C GLU A 372 -3.00 -3.45 17.26
N THR A 373 -2.00 -3.79 16.46
CA THR A 373 -2.19 -3.81 15.01
C THR A 373 -2.63 -5.21 14.59
N ILE A 374 -3.84 -5.63 14.98
CA ILE A 374 -4.43 -6.92 14.62
C ILE A 374 -5.65 -6.67 13.70
N PRO A 375 -5.69 -7.22 12.47
CA PRO A 375 -6.78 -6.95 11.54
C PRO A 375 -8.04 -7.73 11.88
N ILE A 376 -9.18 -7.09 11.64
CA ILE A 376 -10.52 -7.63 11.84
C ILE A 376 -11.06 -8.14 10.51
N ILE A 377 -11.45 -9.41 10.47
CA ILE A 377 -12.26 -10.01 9.43
C ILE A 377 -13.70 -9.92 9.91
N ALA A 378 -14.44 -8.95 9.37
CA ALA A 378 -15.78 -8.61 9.85
C ALA A 378 -16.85 -9.32 9.01
N VAL A 379 -17.50 -10.32 9.60
CA VAL A 379 -18.48 -11.19 8.94
C VAL A 379 -19.89 -10.84 9.38
N ASN A 380 -20.73 -10.45 8.42
CA ASN A 380 -22.14 -10.16 8.70
C ASN A 380 -22.95 -11.45 8.86
N MET A 381 -23.75 -11.52 9.92
CA MET A 381 -24.69 -12.61 10.18
C MET A 381 -26.17 -12.22 10.05
N GLY A 382 -26.53 -11.06 9.50
CA GLY A 382 -27.94 -10.70 9.35
C GLY A 382 -28.19 -9.29 8.82
N LYS A 383 -28.93 -8.47 9.60
CA LYS A 383 -29.34 -7.11 9.22
C LYS A 383 -28.18 -6.31 8.62
N VAL A 384 -28.54 -5.39 7.74
CA VAL A 384 -27.59 -4.58 7.01
C VAL A 384 -26.75 -3.74 7.98
N GLY A 385 -25.44 -4.03 8.04
CA GLY A 385 -24.44 -3.34 8.85
C GLY A 385 -23.37 -2.72 7.95
N PHE A 386 -22.75 -1.64 8.44
CA PHE A 386 -21.80 -0.86 7.64
C PHE A 386 -20.34 -1.27 7.88
N LEU A 387 -20.04 -1.83 9.06
CA LEU A 387 -18.68 -2.23 9.42
C LEU A 387 -18.29 -3.59 8.84
N ALA A 388 -19.28 -4.43 8.51
CA ALA A 388 -19.03 -5.76 7.97
C ALA A 388 -18.49 -5.71 6.53
N GLU A 389 -17.46 -6.52 6.29
CA GLU A 389 -16.72 -6.56 5.03
C GLU A 389 -17.16 -7.74 4.14
N PHE A 390 -17.61 -8.83 4.78
CA PHE A 390 -17.89 -10.12 4.15
C PHE A 390 -19.21 -10.71 4.62
N TYR A 391 -19.81 -11.54 3.77
CA TYR A 391 -20.91 -12.43 4.15
C TYR A 391 -20.40 -13.80 4.60
N LYS A 392 -21.29 -14.57 5.22
CA LYS A 392 -20.98 -15.92 5.71
C LYS A 392 -20.54 -16.87 4.60
N GLU A 393 -21.03 -16.67 3.37
CA GLU A 393 -20.69 -17.50 2.20
C GLU A 393 -19.23 -17.28 1.74
N GLU A 394 -18.66 -16.10 2.02
CA GLU A 394 -17.33 -15.70 1.55
C GLU A 394 -16.21 -16.08 2.53
N ILE A 395 -16.55 -16.39 3.78
CA ILE A 395 -15.56 -16.43 4.87
C ILE A 395 -14.44 -17.44 4.67
N PHE A 396 -14.74 -18.62 4.10
CA PHE A 396 -13.73 -19.66 3.90
C PHE A 396 -12.70 -19.24 2.83
N GLU A 397 -13.16 -18.60 1.75
CA GLU A 397 -12.26 -18.05 0.73
C GLU A 397 -11.41 -16.91 1.31
N VAL A 398 -12.00 -16.06 2.15
CA VAL A 398 -11.29 -14.98 2.83
C VAL A 398 -10.22 -15.53 3.77
N ILE A 399 -10.53 -16.56 4.55
CA ILE A 399 -9.55 -17.25 5.41
C ILE A 399 -8.38 -17.76 4.55
N ASP A 400 -8.65 -18.43 3.43
CA ASP A 400 -7.59 -18.92 2.53
C ASP A 400 -6.72 -17.79 1.97
N LYS A 401 -7.33 -16.68 1.53
CA LYS A 401 -6.59 -15.49 1.08
C LYS A 401 -5.74 -14.92 2.20
N VAL A 402 -6.25 -14.87 3.43
CA VAL A 402 -5.52 -14.37 4.61
C VAL A 402 -4.30 -15.24 4.90
N ILE A 403 -4.45 -16.56 4.87
CA ILE A 403 -3.36 -17.50 5.08
C ILE A 403 -2.28 -17.37 3.99
N LYS A 404 -2.68 -17.10 2.74
CA LYS A 404 -1.77 -16.90 1.61
C LYS A 404 -1.12 -15.51 1.58
N GLY A 405 -1.61 -14.55 2.37
CA GLY A 405 -1.18 -13.15 2.28
C GLY A 405 -1.82 -12.37 1.13
N GLU A 406 -2.84 -12.92 0.48
CA GLU A 406 -3.49 -12.40 -0.73
C GLU A 406 -4.67 -11.47 -0.41
N TYR A 407 -4.47 -10.49 0.47
CA TYR A 407 -5.52 -9.58 0.91
C TYR A 407 -4.98 -8.16 1.17
N GLU A 408 -5.90 -7.22 1.27
CA GLU A 408 -5.61 -5.83 1.56
C GLU A 408 -6.15 -5.44 2.93
N ILE A 409 -5.51 -4.45 3.54
CA ILE A 409 -5.95 -3.90 4.83
C ILE A 409 -6.48 -2.48 4.61
N GLU A 410 -7.68 -2.23 5.10
CA GLU A 410 -8.22 -0.88 5.23
C GLU A 410 -7.94 -0.36 6.65
N LYS A 411 -7.34 0.83 6.73
CA LYS A 411 -6.95 1.49 7.98
C LYS A 411 -8.01 2.53 8.34
N ARG A 412 -8.63 2.42 9.51
CA ARG A 412 -9.67 3.35 9.99
C ARG A 412 -9.20 4.12 11.21
N SER A 413 -9.34 5.44 11.16
CA SER A 413 -9.02 6.34 12.27
C SER A 413 -9.96 6.10 13.46
N LYS A 414 -9.44 6.26 14.68
CA LYS A 414 -10.22 6.25 15.91
C LYS A 414 -10.21 7.62 16.58
N LEU A 415 -11.26 7.91 17.34
CA LEU A 415 -11.39 9.12 18.16
C LEU A 415 -10.97 8.80 19.60
N SER A 416 -10.25 9.69 20.26
CA SER A 416 -9.91 9.59 21.68
C SER A 416 -10.44 10.81 22.43
N CYS A 417 -10.71 10.65 23.74
CA CYS A 417 -11.13 11.76 24.59
C CYS A 417 -10.30 11.79 25.88
N LYS A 418 -9.98 13.01 26.30
CA LYS A 418 -9.43 13.32 27.62
C LYS A 418 -10.48 14.10 28.39
N ILE A 419 -10.85 13.61 29.56
CA ILE A 419 -11.72 14.29 30.51
C ILE A 419 -10.83 15.00 31.52
N ILE A 420 -10.92 16.32 31.60
CA ILE A 420 -10.26 17.13 32.62
C ILE A 420 -11.27 17.35 33.74
N LYS A 421 -11.00 16.77 34.91
CA LYS A 421 -11.87 16.83 36.10
C LYS A 421 -11.02 17.06 37.34
N ASP A 422 -11.33 18.10 38.13
CA ASP A 422 -10.61 18.43 39.37
C ASP A 422 -9.07 18.50 39.18
N ASN A 423 -8.59 19.14 38.10
CA ASN A 423 -7.19 19.17 37.66
C ASN A 423 -6.54 17.80 37.38
N ARG A 424 -7.34 16.73 37.25
CA ARG A 424 -6.88 15.41 36.81
C ARG A 424 -7.31 15.15 35.38
N VAL A 425 -6.46 14.43 34.64
CA VAL A 425 -6.75 14.01 33.27
C VAL A 425 -7.08 12.53 33.27
N ILE A 426 -8.33 12.20 32.90
CA ILE A 426 -8.78 10.83 32.68
C ILE A 426 -8.75 10.57 31.17
N LYS A 427 -7.92 9.63 30.74
CA LYS A 427 -7.93 9.16 29.33
C LYS A 427 -9.01 8.10 29.16
N THR A 428 -9.88 8.29 28.19
CA THR A 428 -10.88 7.28 27.83
C THR A 428 -10.32 6.27 26.82
N PRO A 429 -10.95 5.09 26.67
CA PRO A 429 -10.77 4.28 25.48
C PRO A 429 -11.11 5.06 24.20
N SER A 430 -10.53 4.64 23.08
CA SER A 430 -10.81 5.23 21.78
C SER A 430 -12.09 4.67 21.16
N ALA A 431 -12.90 5.52 20.51
CA ALA A 431 -14.06 5.13 19.70
C ALA A 431 -13.66 4.86 18.25
N LEU A 432 -14.21 3.80 17.65
CA LEU A 432 -14.16 3.59 16.21
C LEU A 432 -15.23 4.40 15.48
N ASN A 433 -16.45 4.47 16.02
CA ASN A 433 -17.56 5.18 15.38
C ASN A 433 -17.69 6.59 15.95
N GLU A 434 -18.12 6.72 17.20
CA GLU A 434 -18.39 8.02 17.80
C GLU A 434 -18.26 8.05 19.32
N MET A 435 -18.11 9.28 19.82
CA MET A 435 -18.30 9.63 21.21
C MET A 435 -19.47 10.59 21.31
N VAL A 436 -20.43 10.24 22.16
CA VAL A 436 -21.72 10.92 22.27
C VAL A 436 -21.82 11.52 23.66
N VAL A 437 -22.07 12.82 23.77
CA VAL A 437 -22.35 13.46 25.05
C VAL A 437 -23.84 13.78 25.12
N ILE A 438 -24.57 13.11 25.99
CA ILE A 438 -26.04 13.20 26.09
C ILE A 438 -26.50 13.46 27.53
N THR A 439 -27.73 13.94 27.68
CA THR A 439 -28.36 14.09 29.01
C THR A 439 -28.54 12.74 29.70
N LYS A 440 -28.22 12.67 31.01
CA LYS A 440 -28.58 11.51 31.86
C LYS A 440 -30.07 11.51 32.23
N ASN A 441 -30.74 12.65 32.09
CA ASN A 441 -32.15 12.83 32.42
C ASN A 441 -32.99 12.95 31.14
N PRO A 442 -33.95 12.04 30.89
CA PRO A 442 -34.82 12.10 29.72
C PRO A 442 -35.54 13.46 29.57
N ALA A 443 -35.73 13.91 28.32
CA ALA A 443 -36.41 15.16 27.97
C ALA A 443 -35.81 16.44 28.60
N LYS A 444 -34.49 16.46 28.86
CA LYS A 444 -33.77 17.64 29.32
C LYS A 444 -32.63 18.02 28.37
N ILE A 445 -32.70 19.23 27.83
CA ILE A 445 -31.67 19.82 26.99
C ILE A 445 -30.40 20.12 27.82
N LEU A 446 -29.24 19.86 27.21
CA LEU A 446 -27.91 20.28 27.65
C LEU A 446 -27.44 21.53 26.88
N GLU A 447 -26.45 22.21 27.43
CA GLU A 447 -25.82 23.37 26.80
C GLU A 447 -24.30 23.23 26.81
N PHE A 448 -23.69 23.31 25.63
CA PHE A 448 -22.26 23.12 25.41
C PHE A 448 -21.67 24.33 24.71
N ASP A 449 -20.50 24.79 25.16
CA ASP A 449 -19.62 25.58 24.30
C ASP A 449 -18.70 24.64 23.53
N VAL A 450 -18.68 24.78 22.19
CA VAL A 450 -17.83 24.01 21.29
C VAL A 450 -16.66 24.86 20.83
N TYR A 451 -15.45 24.35 20.99
CA TYR A 451 -14.22 24.97 20.50
C TYR A 451 -13.49 24.02 19.56
N VAL A 452 -12.87 24.57 18.52
CA VAL A 452 -11.99 23.85 17.59
C VAL A 452 -10.64 24.58 17.57
N ASN A 453 -9.57 23.88 17.95
CA ASN A 453 -8.23 24.46 18.12
C ASN A 453 -8.27 25.76 18.97
N ASP A 454 -8.95 25.69 20.12
CA ASP A 454 -9.18 26.79 21.07
C ASP A 454 -9.97 27.99 20.53
N THR A 455 -10.46 27.94 19.29
CA THR A 455 -11.37 28.94 18.74
C THR A 455 -12.81 28.57 19.07
N PHE A 456 -13.56 29.49 19.68
CA PHE A 456 -14.99 29.30 19.93
C PHE A 456 -15.76 29.21 18.60
N VAL A 457 -16.52 28.14 18.43
CA VAL A 457 -17.29 27.89 17.20
C VAL A 457 -18.76 28.24 17.42
N GLU A 458 -19.40 27.59 18.38
CA GLU A 458 -20.79 27.85 18.72
C GLU A 458 -21.14 27.38 20.13
N ASN A 459 -22.26 27.92 20.64
CA ASN A 459 -22.96 27.40 21.82
C ASN A 459 -24.13 26.54 21.32
N VAL A 460 -24.13 25.27 21.72
CA VAL A 460 -25.10 24.26 21.29
C VAL A 460 -26.05 23.95 22.45
N ARG A 461 -27.34 24.19 22.24
CA ARG A 461 -28.43 23.73 23.12
C ARG A 461 -29.15 22.59 22.43
N ALA A 462 -28.97 21.36 22.93
CA ALA A 462 -29.41 20.13 22.28
C ALA A 462 -29.63 19.01 23.32
N ASP A 463 -30.26 17.90 22.92
CA ASP A 463 -30.34 16.70 23.77
C ASP A 463 -28.95 16.07 24.00
N GLY A 464 -28.03 16.34 23.07
CA GLY A 464 -26.64 15.97 23.15
C GLY A 464 -25.84 16.42 21.93
N ILE A 465 -24.60 15.99 21.85
CA ILE A 465 -23.69 16.26 20.74
C ILE A 465 -22.83 15.02 20.47
N ILE A 466 -22.62 14.72 19.19
CA ILE A 466 -21.86 13.57 18.71
C ILE A 466 -20.57 14.07 18.08
N ILE A 467 -19.45 13.51 18.50
CA ILE A 467 -18.17 13.64 17.80
C ILE A 467 -17.89 12.30 17.13
N SER A 468 -17.94 12.27 15.80
CA SER A 468 -17.90 11.05 15.01
C SER A 468 -16.67 11.00 14.10
N THR A 469 -16.12 9.80 13.91
CA THR A 469 -15.13 9.51 12.88
C THR A 469 -15.82 9.39 11.51
N PRO A 470 -15.06 9.29 10.40
CA PRO A 470 -15.63 8.96 9.11
C PRO A 470 -16.35 7.60 9.11
N THR A 471 -15.87 6.65 9.92
CA THR A 471 -16.50 5.33 10.08
C THR A 471 -17.84 5.41 10.80
N GLY A 472 -17.96 6.27 11.82
CA GLY A 472 -19.23 6.51 12.51
C GLY A 472 -20.22 7.41 11.75
N SER A 473 -19.82 7.95 10.59
CA SER A 473 -20.67 8.81 9.76
C SER A 473 -21.96 8.11 9.30
N THR A 474 -21.95 6.79 9.23
CA THR A 474 -23.10 5.94 8.87
C THR A 474 -23.82 5.32 10.07
N ALA A 475 -23.39 5.67 11.29
CA ALA A 475 -23.96 5.19 12.54
C ALA A 475 -24.83 6.28 13.20
N TYR A 476 -24.63 6.61 14.47
CA TYR A 476 -25.51 7.54 15.17
C TYR A 476 -25.44 8.97 14.61
N SER A 477 -24.27 9.36 14.09
CA SER A 477 -24.09 10.65 13.41
C SER A 477 -25.06 10.84 12.24
N LEU A 478 -25.30 9.80 11.44
CA LEU A 478 -26.24 9.84 10.32
C LEU A 478 -27.67 10.16 10.79
N SER A 479 -28.11 9.48 11.85
CA SER A 479 -29.44 9.70 12.44
C SER A 479 -29.60 11.10 13.03
N ALA A 480 -28.50 11.73 13.47
CA ALA A 480 -28.48 13.13 13.91
C ALA A 480 -28.38 14.13 12.73
N GLY A 481 -28.44 13.66 11.48
CA GLY A 481 -28.37 14.46 10.26
C GLY A 481 -26.96 14.73 9.74
N GLY A 482 -25.94 14.07 10.30
CA GLY A 482 -24.55 14.14 9.85
C GLY A 482 -24.36 13.63 8.41
N PRO A 483 -23.37 14.15 7.66
CA PRO A 483 -23.09 13.67 6.31
C PRO A 483 -22.46 12.28 6.34
N ILE A 484 -22.69 11.52 5.27
CA ILE A 484 -21.97 10.27 5.00
C ILE A 484 -20.57 10.62 4.50
N VAL A 485 -19.54 10.00 5.09
CA VAL A 485 -18.14 10.24 4.74
C VAL A 485 -17.42 8.92 4.48
N GLU A 486 -16.61 8.86 3.43
CA GLU A 486 -15.79 7.68 3.13
C GLU A 486 -14.74 7.43 4.24
N PRO A 487 -14.49 6.17 4.66
CA PRO A 487 -13.63 5.84 5.79
C PRO A 487 -12.20 6.41 5.73
N ASN A 488 -11.66 6.63 4.53
CA ASN A 488 -10.29 7.09 4.31
C ASN A 488 -10.12 8.61 4.38
N VAL A 489 -11.20 9.39 4.44
CA VAL A 489 -11.15 10.86 4.56
C VAL A 489 -10.72 11.24 5.98
N ASP A 490 -9.66 12.05 6.13
CA ASP A 490 -9.16 12.43 7.45
C ASP A 490 -9.92 13.61 8.08
N CYS A 491 -11.10 13.32 8.65
CA CYS A 491 -11.96 14.33 9.28
C CYS A 491 -12.65 13.82 10.56
N PHE A 492 -13.22 14.75 11.33
CA PHE A 492 -14.25 14.49 12.34
C PHE A 492 -15.55 15.20 11.99
N ILE A 493 -16.66 14.65 12.48
CA ILE A 493 -18.00 15.22 12.32
C ILE A 493 -18.53 15.59 13.71
N ILE A 494 -18.97 16.83 13.87
CA ILE A 494 -19.64 17.34 15.07
C ILE A 494 -21.13 17.44 14.75
N SER A 495 -21.95 16.54 15.29
CA SER A 495 -23.39 16.46 15.00
C SER A 495 -24.21 16.71 16.28
N PRO A 496 -24.95 17.83 16.38
CA PRO A 496 -25.86 18.07 17.50
C PRO A 496 -27.10 17.18 17.42
N ILE A 497 -27.61 16.70 18.56
CA ILE A 497 -28.80 15.83 18.63
C ILE A 497 -30.01 16.69 18.98
N CYS A 498 -30.96 16.83 18.05
CA CYS A 498 -32.17 17.65 18.23
C CYS A 498 -31.87 19.08 18.74
N PRO A 499 -31.02 19.87 18.05
CA PRO A 499 -30.66 21.21 18.51
C PRO A 499 -31.86 22.16 18.54
N PHE A 500 -31.96 22.98 19.60
CA PHE A 500 -32.98 24.02 19.71
C PHE A 500 -32.83 25.11 18.63
N LYS A 501 -31.59 25.38 18.21
CA LYS A 501 -31.30 26.36 17.15
C LYS A 501 -31.51 25.73 15.78
N LEU A 502 -32.54 26.16 15.04
CA LEU A 502 -32.89 25.63 13.72
C LEU A 502 -31.78 25.75 12.66
N SER A 503 -30.85 26.68 12.82
CA SER A 503 -29.71 26.87 11.92
C SER A 503 -28.51 26.00 12.28
N SER A 504 -28.57 25.22 13.37
CA SER A 504 -27.48 24.33 13.76
C SER A 504 -27.38 23.19 12.75
N ARG A 505 -26.17 22.93 12.27
CA ARG A 505 -25.87 21.94 11.23
C ARG A 505 -24.64 21.14 11.66
N PRO A 506 -24.55 19.86 11.27
CA PRO A 506 -23.32 19.12 11.47
C PRO A 506 -22.12 19.80 10.83
N LEU A 507 -21.01 19.83 11.56
CA LEU A 507 -19.77 20.47 11.13
C LEU A 507 -18.70 19.40 10.86
N VAL A 508 -18.12 19.42 9.67
CA VAL A 508 -16.95 18.58 9.34
C VAL A 508 -15.68 19.39 9.55
N VAL A 509 -14.75 18.84 10.34
CA VAL A 509 -13.45 19.46 10.65
C VAL A 509 -12.31 18.51 10.31
N SER A 510 -11.10 19.04 10.12
CA SER A 510 -9.91 18.20 9.87
C SER A 510 -9.70 17.21 11.03
N GLY A 511 -9.30 15.97 10.70
CA GLY A 511 -8.98 14.94 11.69
C GLY A 511 -7.75 15.28 12.54
N SER A 512 -6.99 16.32 12.18
CA SER A 512 -5.88 16.85 12.97
C SER A 512 -6.30 17.86 14.05
N ASN A 513 -7.56 18.34 14.01
CA ASN A 513 -8.04 19.34 14.95
C ASN A 513 -8.36 18.76 16.32
N LYS A 514 -8.21 19.59 17.36
CA LYS A 514 -8.69 19.31 18.71
C LYS A 514 -10.06 19.93 18.90
N ILE A 515 -11.03 19.13 19.31
CA ILE A 515 -12.39 19.59 19.62
C ILE A 515 -12.53 19.61 21.13
N LYS A 516 -12.93 20.75 21.70
CA LYS A 516 -13.13 20.92 23.14
C LYS A 516 -14.60 21.24 23.41
N LEU A 517 -15.22 20.49 24.32
CA LEU A 517 -16.57 20.74 24.80
C LEU A 517 -16.54 21.16 26.27
N LYS A 518 -17.27 22.22 26.61
CA LYS A 518 -17.50 22.67 28.00
C LYS A 518 -18.99 22.67 28.29
N LEU A 519 -19.40 21.95 29.34
CA LEU A 519 -20.80 21.91 29.76
C LEU A 519 -21.15 23.17 30.58
N LYS A 520 -22.31 23.81 30.30
CA LYS A 520 -22.72 25.03 31.02
C LYS A 520 -23.72 24.82 32.14
N LEU A 521 -24.54 23.77 32.03
CA LEU A 521 -25.63 23.51 32.97
C LEU A 521 -25.16 22.58 34.10
N GLU A 522 -25.72 22.75 35.30
CA GLU A 522 -25.42 21.92 36.48
C GLU A 522 -25.96 20.48 36.39
N LYS A 523 -26.60 20.12 35.28
CA LYS A 523 -27.16 18.79 35.09
C LYS A 523 -26.06 17.82 34.65
N PRO A 524 -25.96 16.63 35.24
CA PRO A 524 -25.00 15.63 34.79
C PRO A 524 -25.31 15.18 33.37
N ALA A 525 -24.26 15.04 32.57
CA ALA A 525 -24.27 14.46 31.25
C ALA A 525 -23.56 13.10 31.26
N LEU A 526 -23.73 12.33 30.20
CA LEU A 526 -23.09 11.04 29.99
C LEU A 526 -22.29 11.09 28.70
N LEU A 527 -21.00 10.79 28.79
CA LEU A 527 -20.15 10.49 27.64
C LEU A 527 -20.26 8.99 27.34
N VAL A 528 -20.79 8.65 26.17
CA VAL A 528 -20.95 7.28 25.68
C VAL A 528 -20.00 7.04 24.52
N ILE A 529 -19.18 5.99 24.61
CA ILE A 529 -18.14 5.64 23.62
C ILE A 529 -18.56 4.36 22.92
N ASP A 530 -18.74 4.44 21.59
CA ASP A 530 -19.21 3.33 20.74
C ASP A 530 -20.41 2.57 21.33
N GLY A 531 -21.32 3.30 21.99
CA GLY A 531 -22.56 2.76 22.59
C GLY A 531 -22.38 1.82 23.79
N SER A 532 -21.20 1.72 24.41
CA SER A 532 -20.95 0.69 25.43
C SER A 532 -20.15 1.09 26.67
N VAL A 533 -19.31 2.12 26.58
CA VAL A 533 -18.51 2.60 27.72
C VAL A 533 -19.01 3.98 28.08
N GLU A 534 -19.30 4.19 29.36
CA GLU A 534 -19.96 5.38 29.85
C GLU A 534 -19.12 6.09 30.92
N TYR A 535 -19.06 7.42 30.84
CA TYR A 535 -18.47 8.29 31.85
C TYR A 535 -19.44 9.40 32.22
N GLU A 536 -19.61 9.67 33.51
CA GLU A 536 -20.42 10.78 34.00
C GLU A 536 -19.65 12.09 33.93
N ILE A 537 -20.25 13.10 33.31
CA ILE A 537 -19.67 14.40 33.01
C ILE A 537 -20.46 15.49 33.74
N ASN A 538 -19.76 16.39 34.41
CA ASN A 538 -20.31 17.48 35.19
C ASN A 538 -19.95 18.84 34.56
N LYS A 539 -20.55 19.91 35.07
CA LYS A 539 -20.41 21.28 34.54
C LYS A 539 -18.95 21.75 34.42
N ASP A 540 -18.12 21.44 35.41
CA ASP A 540 -16.73 21.89 35.45
C ASP A 540 -15.75 20.94 34.73
N ASP A 541 -16.26 19.83 34.18
CA ASP A 541 -15.45 18.89 33.43
C ASP A 541 -15.23 19.41 31.99
N GLU A 542 -13.99 19.38 31.51
CA GLU A 542 -13.68 19.67 30.10
C GLU A 542 -13.44 18.37 29.32
N LEU A 543 -14.05 18.26 28.14
CA LEU A 543 -13.85 17.14 27.23
C LEU A 543 -13.01 17.59 26.05
N ILE A 544 -11.86 16.94 25.84
CA ILE A 544 -10.97 17.22 24.70
C ILE A 544 -10.92 15.97 23.82
N PHE A 545 -11.46 16.10 22.61
CA PHE A 545 -11.48 15.07 21.59
C PHE A 545 -10.38 15.31 20.57
N GLU A 546 -9.65 14.25 20.24
CA GLU A 546 -8.57 14.27 19.26
C GLU A 546 -8.40 12.90 18.61
N LYS A 547 -7.70 12.85 17.49
CA LYS A 547 -7.35 11.61 16.82
C LYS A 547 -6.54 10.71 17.74
N SER A 548 -6.95 9.45 17.83
CA SER A 548 -6.21 8.44 18.56
C SER A 548 -4.89 8.14 17.86
N ASP A 549 -3.85 7.84 18.65
CA ASP A 549 -2.58 7.31 18.14
C ASP A 549 -2.73 5.88 17.58
N SER A 550 -3.83 5.20 17.93
CA SER A 550 -4.18 3.86 17.44
C SER A 550 -5.22 3.88 16.33
N TYR A 551 -5.20 2.84 15.51
CA TYR A 551 -6.11 2.65 14.38
C TYR A 551 -6.85 1.32 14.50
N ALA A 552 -7.97 1.19 13.79
CA ALA A 552 -8.54 -0.12 13.49
C ALA A 552 -8.05 -0.58 12.11
N TYR A 553 -7.80 -1.87 11.97
CA TYR A 553 -7.38 -2.49 10.73
C TYR A 553 -8.43 -3.51 10.33
N PHE A 554 -8.94 -3.41 9.11
CA PHE A 554 -9.93 -4.34 8.57
C PHE A 554 -9.34 -5.08 7.39
N VAL A 555 -9.58 -6.38 7.28
CA VAL A 555 -9.35 -7.09 6.02
C VAL A 555 -10.38 -6.57 5.03
N LYS A 556 -9.91 -5.88 3.98
CA LYS A 556 -10.76 -5.16 3.05
C LYS A 556 -11.58 -6.15 2.22
N GLY A 557 -12.90 -5.99 2.25
CA GLY A 557 -13.83 -6.74 1.42
C GLY A 557 -14.45 -5.83 0.35
N GLN A 558 -15.76 -5.64 0.45
CA GLN A 558 -16.56 -4.86 -0.50
C GLN A 558 -16.19 -3.37 -0.52
N SER A 559 -16.45 -2.70 -1.64
CA SER A 559 -16.24 -1.25 -1.74
C SER A 559 -17.20 -0.48 -0.82
N PHE A 560 -16.80 0.72 -0.40
CA PHE A 560 -17.65 1.59 0.43
C PHE A 560 -18.98 1.93 -0.25
N TYR A 561 -18.99 2.15 -1.57
CA TYR A 561 -20.19 2.48 -2.33
C TYR A 561 -21.14 1.29 -2.48
N ASP A 562 -20.62 0.07 -2.64
CA ASP A 562 -21.45 -1.14 -2.63
C ASP A 562 -22.17 -1.30 -1.29
N LYS A 563 -21.46 -1.01 -0.18
CA LYS A 563 -22.07 -1.00 1.16
C LYS A 563 -23.15 0.07 1.26
N LEU A 564 -22.93 1.28 0.78
CA LEU A 564 -23.95 2.34 0.78
C LEU A 564 -25.20 1.94 0.01
N ASN A 565 -25.04 1.40 -1.20
CA ASN A 565 -26.16 0.94 -2.02
C ASN A 565 -26.95 -0.16 -1.34
N ARG A 566 -26.26 -1.12 -0.71
CA ARG A 566 -26.90 -2.18 0.07
C ARG A 566 -27.63 -1.66 1.31
N CYS A 567 -27.02 -0.73 2.04
CA CYS A 567 -27.53 -0.23 3.32
C CYS A 567 -28.67 0.77 3.18
N PHE A 568 -28.60 1.62 2.16
CA PHE A 568 -29.48 2.78 2.03
C PHE A 568 -30.24 2.84 0.69
N GLY A 569 -29.94 1.97 -0.27
CA GLY A 569 -30.64 1.94 -1.57
C GLY A 569 -30.38 3.18 -2.42
N ILE A 570 -29.16 3.69 -2.47
CA ILE A 570 -28.79 4.96 -3.15
C ILE A 570 -28.68 4.80 -4.70
N MET A 571 -29.41 3.85 -5.31
CA MET A 571 -29.55 3.73 -6.78
C MET A 571 -31.00 3.65 -7.22
#